data_AF-A0A9X4EA39-F1
#
_entry.id   AF-A0A9X4EA39-F1
#
_cell.length_a   1.000
_cell.length_b   1.000
_cell.length_c   1.000
_cell.angle_alpha   90.00
_cell.angle_beta   90.00
_cell.angle_gamma   90.00
#
_symmetry.space_group_name_H-M   'P 1'
#
loop_
_entity.id
_entity.type
_entity.pdbx_description
1 polymer ?
#
loop_
_entity_poly.entity_id
_entity_poly.type
_entity_poly.pdbx_seq_one_letter_code
_entity_poly.pdbx_strand_id
1 'polypeptide(L)'
;MSAASNPADVARQQEVLQRQRERQLRGLMQPQNDVRLYPDGFADDLKDIPGHTGNTVADLPCFPINEVILAGEHSGTFQFALKQALRQTGFQAGRCLNADGINHIMAAAQNVLIGRGFTTTRILAAPQDVSSGRLALTLLPGKLRAVRMDTSRRTQTHTDRITAFQNEFSTRSDGLLNLRDLEQGLENLKRIPTAEADIQIVPVEGVPNESDAVVRWQQRLLPYRLHFGIDDSGSRTTGRYQAGITFSADNPFGLSDLFYVSYGRAVGNVPDERGSSGGLKKAVRTIMLSIIPCRLVNGHGRSTAADTATIRLWPV
;
A
#
# COMPACT_ATOMS: atom_id res chain seq x y z
N MET A 1 -42.36 -19.50 33.37
CA MET A 1 -41.45 -18.82 34.31
C MET A 1 -40.16 -18.52 33.56
N SER A 2 -39.90 -17.26 33.20
CA SER A 2 -38.67 -16.89 32.50
C SER A 2 -37.56 -16.79 33.53
N ALA A 3 -36.54 -17.65 33.44
CA ALA A 3 -35.38 -17.59 34.30
C ALA A 3 -34.73 -16.21 34.16
N ALA A 4 -34.63 -15.47 35.27
CA ALA A 4 -33.86 -14.24 35.30
C ALA A 4 -32.39 -14.61 35.02
N SER A 5 -31.84 -14.07 33.93
CA SER A 5 -30.45 -14.31 33.54
C SER A 5 -29.50 -13.83 34.65
N ASN A 6 -28.54 -14.66 35.01
CA ASN A 6 -27.52 -14.34 36.01
C ASN A 6 -26.77 -13.05 35.60
N PRO A 7 -26.62 -12.04 36.49
CA PRO A 7 -25.94 -10.79 36.17
C PRO A 7 -24.52 -10.96 35.61
N ALA A 8 -23.80 -12.03 36.01
CA ALA A 8 -22.48 -12.35 35.48
C ALA A 8 -22.50 -12.78 33.99
N ASP A 9 -23.59 -13.40 33.54
CA ASP A 9 -23.75 -13.84 32.16
C ASP A 9 -24.20 -12.68 31.26
N VAL A 10 -25.03 -11.78 31.79
CA VAL A 10 -25.40 -10.52 31.12
C VAL A 10 -24.18 -9.63 30.87
N ALA A 11 -23.29 -9.49 31.86
CA ALA A 11 -22.06 -8.71 31.72
C ALA A 11 -21.11 -9.29 30.64
N ARG A 12 -20.91 -10.62 30.63
CA ARG A 12 -20.09 -11.30 29.60
C ARG A 12 -20.69 -11.13 28.20
N GLN A 13 -22.01 -11.24 28.08
CA GLN A 13 -22.71 -11.07 26.81
C GLN A 13 -22.60 -9.63 26.30
N GLN A 14 -22.67 -8.63 27.18
CA GLN A 14 -22.44 -7.22 26.84
C GLN A 14 -21.02 -6.95 26.35
N GLU A 15 -20.00 -7.57 26.95
CA GLU A 15 -18.61 -7.38 26.53
C GLU A 15 -18.34 -7.93 25.12
N VAL A 16 -18.88 -9.12 24.81
CA VAL A 16 -18.77 -9.71 23.46
C VAL A 16 -19.41 -8.80 22.41
N LEU A 17 -20.60 -8.27 22.69
CA LEU A 17 -21.31 -7.35 21.82
C LEU A 17 -20.53 -6.05 21.58
N GLN A 18 -19.93 -5.50 22.64
CA GLN A 18 -19.07 -4.31 22.52
C GLN A 18 -17.86 -4.59 21.62
N ARG A 19 -17.17 -5.72 21.80
CA ARG A 19 -16.02 -6.09 20.96
C ARG A 19 -16.40 -6.29 19.49
N GLN A 20 -17.58 -6.83 19.20
CA GLN A 20 -18.06 -6.97 17.82
C GLN A 20 -18.33 -5.60 17.17
N ARG A 21 -18.96 -4.67 17.91
CA ARG A 21 -19.20 -3.30 17.45
C ARG A 21 -17.90 -2.55 17.14
N GLU A 22 -16.87 -2.73 17.97
CA GLU A 22 -15.54 -2.16 17.71
C GLU A 22 -14.96 -2.60 16.37
N ARG A 23 -15.07 -3.88 16.05
CA ARG A 23 -14.56 -4.43 14.78
C ARG A 23 -15.33 -3.87 13.59
N GLN A 24 -16.65 -3.78 13.68
CA GLN A 24 -17.49 -3.24 12.60
C GLN A 24 -17.21 -1.75 12.38
N LEU A 25 -17.11 -0.96 13.45
CA LEU A 25 -16.74 0.46 13.38
C LEU A 25 -15.36 0.62 12.73
N ARG A 26 -14.36 -0.18 13.13
CA ARG A 26 -13.04 -0.15 12.48
C ARG A 26 -13.11 -0.42 10.98
N GLY A 27 -13.92 -1.39 10.54
CA GLY A 27 -14.10 -1.70 9.12
C GLY A 27 -14.74 -0.55 8.32
N LEU A 28 -15.70 0.17 8.91
CA LEU A 28 -16.30 1.36 8.27
C LEU A 28 -15.34 2.57 8.21
N MET A 29 -14.34 2.58 9.11
CA MET A 29 -13.47 3.72 9.34
C MET A 29 -12.13 3.63 8.59
N GLN A 30 -11.67 2.43 8.26
CA GLN A 30 -10.44 2.21 7.50
C GLN A 30 -10.77 1.78 6.06
N PRO A 31 -10.44 2.57 5.04
CA PRO A 31 -10.50 2.10 3.66
C PRO A 31 -9.38 1.08 3.46
N GLN A 32 -9.72 -0.11 2.95
CA GLN A 32 -8.72 -1.05 2.44
C GLN A 32 -8.40 -0.64 1.00
N ASN A 33 -7.46 0.27 0.85
CA ASN A 33 -6.96 0.69 -0.46
C ASN A 33 -5.61 0.04 -0.69
N ASP A 34 -5.61 -1.15 -1.29
CA ASP A 34 -4.37 -1.72 -1.81
C ASP A 34 -3.93 -0.88 -3.01
N VAL A 35 -2.81 -0.18 -2.85
CA VAL A 35 -2.24 0.63 -3.92
C VAL A 35 -1.26 -0.21 -4.70
N ARG A 36 -1.58 -0.42 -5.98
CA ARG A 36 -0.69 -1.08 -6.91
C ARG A 36 -0.50 -0.19 -8.13
N LEU A 37 0.70 0.33 -8.29
CA LEU A 37 1.09 1.18 -9.41
C LEU A 37 1.40 0.36 -10.66
N TYR A 38 1.48 -0.96 -10.54
CA TYR A 38 1.67 -1.89 -11.65
C TYR A 38 0.64 -3.03 -11.63
N PRO A 39 -0.34 -3.08 -12.56
CA PRO A 39 -1.29 -4.19 -12.61
C PRO A 39 -0.58 -5.52 -12.88
N ASP A 40 -1.06 -6.60 -12.25
CA ASP A 40 -0.71 -7.96 -12.68
C ASP A 40 -1.18 -8.12 -14.13
N GLY A 41 -0.24 -8.22 -15.08
CA GLY A 41 -0.59 -8.44 -16.50
C GLY A 41 0.36 -7.85 -17.53
N PHE A 42 1.24 -6.91 -17.19
CA PHE A 42 2.20 -6.39 -18.17
C PHE A 42 3.27 -7.43 -18.62
N ALA A 43 3.38 -8.54 -17.89
CA ALA A 43 4.18 -9.67 -18.35
C ALA A 43 3.50 -10.47 -19.49
N ASP A 44 2.18 -10.29 -19.71
CA ASP A 44 1.46 -10.88 -20.84
C ASP A 44 1.52 -9.99 -22.10
N ASP A 45 1.55 -8.66 -21.95
CA ASP A 45 1.64 -7.72 -23.10
C ASP A 45 3.03 -7.67 -23.75
N LEU A 46 4.04 -8.29 -23.13
CA LEU A 46 5.37 -8.53 -23.73
C LEU A 46 5.49 -9.92 -24.37
N LYS A 47 4.42 -10.73 -24.37
CA LYS A 47 4.37 -11.99 -25.15
C LYS A 47 4.09 -11.76 -26.64
N ASP A 48 3.64 -10.57 -27.02
CA ASP A 48 3.50 -10.12 -28.41
C ASP A 48 4.71 -9.29 -28.87
N ILE A 49 5.91 -9.79 -28.58
CA ILE A 49 6.97 -9.65 -29.59
C ILE A 49 6.68 -10.81 -30.55
N PRO A 50 6.33 -10.57 -31.83
CA PRO A 50 5.99 -11.64 -32.74
C PRO A 50 7.12 -12.67 -32.76
N GLY A 51 6.89 -13.79 -32.08
CA GLY A 51 7.67 -14.98 -32.23
C GLY A 51 7.43 -15.44 -33.66
N HIS A 52 8.38 -15.15 -34.55
CA HIS A 52 8.39 -15.70 -35.89
C HIS A 52 8.47 -17.23 -35.80
N THR A 53 7.30 -17.87 -35.75
CA THR A 53 7.12 -19.27 -36.07
C THR A 53 7.28 -19.45 -37.56
N GLY A 54 8.32 -20.17 -37.97
CA GLY A 54 8.40 -20.78 -39.30
C GLY A 54 9.51 -20.23 -40.19
N ASN A 55 10.64 -20.92 -40.16
CA ASN A 55 11.58 -21.17 -41.27
C ASN A 55 12.08 -19.97 -42.10
N THR A 56 13.21 -19.38 -41.69
CA THR A 56 14.55 -19.44 -42.34
C THR A 56 15.41 -18.29 -41.79
N VAL A 57 16.16 -18.52 -40.72
CA VAL A 57 17.16 -17.57 -40.19
C VAL A 57 18.49 -18.29 -39.99
N ALA A 58 18.92 -19.06 -40.98
CA ALA A 58 20.18 -19.80 -40.94
C ALA A 58 21.40 -18.92 -41.30
N ASP A 59 21.20 -17.66 -41.71
CA ASP A 59 22.26 -16.80 -42.28
C ASP A 59 22.54 -15.51 -41.51
N LEU A 60 21.98 -15.31 -40.30
CA LEU A 60 22.45 -14.21 -39.45
C LEU A 60 23.74 -14.63 -38.74
N PRO A 61 24.81 -13.82 -38.79
CA PRO A 61 26.04 -14.13 -38.08
C PRO A 61 25.74 -14.26 -36.59
N CYS A 62 26.06 -15.43 -36.03
CA CYS A 62 25.97 -15.70 -34.61
C CYS A 62 27.37 -15.89 -34.02
N PHE A 63 27.52 -15.53 -32.76
CA PHE A 63 28.79 -15.64 -32.04
C PHE A 63 28.64 -16.66 -30.92
N PRO A 64 29.61 -17.59 -30.74
CA PRO A 64 29.60 -18.50 -29.60
C PRO A 64 29.88 -17.72 -28.32
N ILE A 65 28.89 -17.61 -27.44
CA ILE A 65 29.02 -16.88 -26.17
C ILE A 65 29.24 -17.89 -25.04
N ASN A 66 30.39 -17.78 -24.37
CA ASN A 66 30.78 -18.60 -23.22
C ASN A 66 30.30 -17.98 -21.90
N GLU A 67 30.34 -16.65 -21.80
CA GLU A 67 30.04 -15.94 -20.56
C GLU A 67 29.21 -14.68 -20.85
N VAL A 68 28.15 -14.49 -20.06
CA VAL A 68 27.37 -13.24 -20.03
C VAL A 68 27.58 -12.59 -18.67
N ILE A 69 28.05 -11.35 -18.67
CA ILE A 69 28.29 -10.57 -17.45
C ILE A 69 27.41 -9.33 -17.41
N LEU A 70 27.09 -8.88 -16.20
CA LEU A 70 26.43 -7.58 -15.97
C LEU A 70 27.49 -6.60 -15.47
N ALA A 71 27.72 -5.53 -16.24
CA ALA A 71 28.63 -4.44 -15.95
C ALA A 71 27.85 -3.16 -15.58
N GLY A 72 28.53 -2.20 -14.96
CA GLY A 72 27.94 -0.91 -14.56
C GLY A 72 27.80 -0.75 -13.05
N GLU A 73 27.38 0.45 -12.65
CA GLU A 73 27.12 0.83 -11.26
C GLU A 73 25.99 -0.05 -10.68
N HIS A 74 26.11 -0.49 -9.42
CA HIS A 74 25.18 -1.41 -8.76
C HIS A 74 24.99 -2.79 -9.43
N SER A 75 25.76 -3.15 -10.45
CA SER A 75 25.66 -4.47 -11.14
C SER A 75 25.68 -5.68 -10.18
N GLY A 76 26.43 -5.60 -9.08
CA GLY A 76 26.45 -6.61 -8.02
C GLY A 76 25.07 -6.87 -7.39
N THR A 77 24.29 -5.82 -7.14
CA THR A 77 22.92 -5.89 -6.58
C THR A 77 21.94 -6.54 -7.55
N PHE A 78 22.16 -6.36 -8.86
CA PHE A 78 21.24 -6.79 -9.91
C PHE A 78 21.61 -8.13 -10.58
N GLN A 79 22.62 -8.84 -10.07
CA GLN A 79 23.00 -10.16 -10.57
C GLN A 79 21.85 -11.17 -10.54
N PHE A 80 20.85 -10.99 -9.66
CA PHE A 80 19.66 -11.84 -9.65
C PHE A 80 18.91 -11.82 -10.98
N ALA A 81 18.84 -10.66 -11.65
CA ALA A 81 18.08 -10.48 -12.88
C ALA A 81 18.73 -11.24 -14.03
N LEU A 82 20.05 -11.07 -14.19
CA LEU A 82 20.81 -11.80 -15.19
C LEU A 82 20.75 -13.32 -14.93
N LYS A 83 20.99 -13.78 -13.71
CA LYS A 83 20.96 -15.21 -13.37
C LYS A 83 19.60 -15.85 -13.68
N GLN A 84 18.50 -15.17 -13.37
CA GLN A 84 17.16 -15.67 -13.65
C GLN A 84 16.87 -15.66 -15.16
N ALA A 85 17.27 -14.61 -15.89
CA ALA A 85 17.11 -14.52 -17.33
C ALA A 85 17.86 -15.62 -18.09
N LEU A 86 19.12 -15.88 -17.73
CA LEU A 86 19.92 -16.95 -18.35
C LEU A 86 19.27 -18.33 -18.14
N ARG A 87 18.66 -18.57 -16.96
CA ARG A 87 17.89 -19.79 -16.70
C ARG A 87 16.60 -19.86 -17.54
N GLN A 88 15.84 -18.78 -17.60
CA GLN A 88 14.56 -18.72 -18.34
C GLN A 88 14.74 -18.90 -19.84
N THR A 89 15.84 -18.37 -20.39
CA THR A 89 16.17 -18.45 -21.83
C THR A 89 16.94 -19.72 -22.22
N GLY A 90 17.31 -20.54 -21.23
CA GLY A 90 18.12 -21.75 -21.45
C GLY A 90 19.52 -21.44 -21.98
N PHE A 91 20.13 -20.33 -21.58
CA PHE A 91 21.50 -20.01 -21.98
C PHE A 91 22.49 -21.05 -21.42
N GLN A 92 23.42 -21.46 -22.26
CA GLN A 92 24.52 -22.37 -21.92
C GLN A 92 25.80 -21.81 -22.53
N ALA A 93 26.93 -22.00 -21.84
CA ALA A 93 28.23 -21.60 -22.36
C ALA A 93 28.51 -22.27 -23.71
N GLY A 94 28.98 -21.48 -24.68
CA GLY A 94 29.25 -21.93 -26.05
C GLY A 94 28.03 -21.86 -26.98
N ARG A 95 26.85 -21.47 -26.49
CA ARG A 95 25.66 -21.29 -27.34
C ARG A 95 25.91 -20.18 -28.36
N CYS A 96 25.59 -20.45 -29.63
CA CYS A 96 25.65 -19.42 -30.67
C CYS A 96 24.49 -18.44 -30.49
N LEU A 97 24.80 -17.18 -30.21
CA LEU A 97 23.82 -16.11 -30.07
C LEU A 97 23.97 -15.10 -31.21
N ASN A 98 22.85 -14.80 -31.86
CA ASN A 98 22.70 -13.67 -32.76
C ASN A 98 22.10 -12.48 -32.00
N ALA A 99 21.86 -11.36 -32.69
CA ALA A 99 21.25 -10.17 -32.09
C ALA A 99 19.91 -10.48 -31.39
N ASP A 100 19.07 -11.33 -31.99
CA ASP A 100 17.78 -11.71 -31.41
C ASP A 100 17.92 -12.52 -30.12
N GLY A 101 18.87 -13.46 -30.08
CA GLY A 101 19.17 -14.23 -28.88
C GLY A 101 19.68 -13.35 -27.73
N ILE A 102 20.50 -12.35 -28.05
CA ILE A 102 20.96 -11.34 -27.07
C ILE A 102 19.78 -10.50 -26.58
N ASN A 103 18.94 -10.00 -27.49
CA ASN A 103 17.74 -9.23 -27.16
C ASN A 103 16.77 -10.03 -26.29
N HIS A 104 16.62 -11.34 -26.54
CA HIS A 104 15.77 -12.21 -25.74
C HIS A 104 16.27 -12.35 -24.30
N ILE A 105 17.58 -12.52 -24.10
CA ILE A 105 18.20 -12.54 -22.75
C ILE A 105 18.02 -11.18 -22.06
N MET A 106 18.26 -10.08 -22.78
CA MET A 106 18.09 -8.72 -22.26
C MET A 106 16.64 -8.46 -21.84
N ALA A 107 15.67 -8.82 -22.68
CA ALA A 107 14.24 -8.67 -22.38
C ALA A 107 13.82 -9.50 -21.16
N ALA A 108 14.30 -10.75 -21.06
CA ALA A 108 14.06 -11.58 -19.89
C ALA A 108 14.65 -10.96 -18.61
N ALA A 109 15.89 -10.45 -18.67
CA ALA A 109 16.52 -9.79 -17.53
C ALA A 109 15.78 -8.50 -17.13
N GLN A 110 15.36 -7.70 -18.12
CA GLN A 110 14.57 -6.50 -17.92
C GLN A 110 13.23 -6.82 -17.23
N ASN A 111 12.54 -7.89 -17.64
CA ASN A 111 11.28 -8.31 -17.04
C ASN A 111 11.46 -8.77 -15.58
N VAL A 112 12.59 -9.40 -15.26
CA VAL A 112 12.92 -9.77 -13.87
C VAL A 112 13.15 -8.51 -13.01
N LEU A 113 13.77 -7.46 -13.55
CA LEU A 113 13.90 -6.16 -12.86
C LEU A 113 12.54 -5.52 -12.59
N ILE A 114 11.70 -5.44 -13.63
CA ILE A 114 10.34 -4.88 -13.55
C ILE A 114 9.51 -5.65 -12.51
N GLY A 115 9.53 -6.98 -12.53
CA GLY A 115 8.81 -7.81 -11.56
C GLY A 115 9.24 -7.61 -10.11
N ARG A 116 10.47 -7.10 -9.87
CA ARG A 116 10.96 -6.70 -8.54
C ARG A 116 10.77 -5.21 -8.21
N GLY A 117 10.10 -4.46 -9.08
CA GLY A 117 9.77 -3.04 -8.88
C GLY A 117 10.78 -2.04 -9.44
N PHE A 118 11.85 -2.49 -10.13
CA PHE A 118 12.87 -1.60 -10.69
C PHE A 118 12.52 -1.16 -12.12
N THR A 119 11.47 -0.37 -12.27
CA THR A 119 10.88 -0.01 -13.57
C THR A 119 11.72 0.98 -14.39
N THR A 120 12.51 1.83 -13.72
CA THR A 120 13.38 2.82 -14.37
C THR A 120 14.80 2.33 -14.60
N THR A 121 15.16 1.15 -14.08
CA THR A 121 16.47 0.52 -14.29
C THR A 121 16.47 -0.22 -15.64
N ARG A 122 17.52 -0.04 -16.43
CA ARG A 122 17.64 -0.62 -17.78
C ARG A 122 18.85 -1.53 -17.91
N ILE A 123 18.72 -2.59 -18.70
CA ILE A 123 19.85 -3.43 -19.14
C ILE A 123 19.98 -3.27 -20.64
N LEU A 124 21.16 -2.86 -21.10
CA LEU A 124 21.48 -2.61 -22.51
C LEU A 124 22.75 -3.36 -22.92
N ALA A 125 22.93 -3.61 -24.21
CA ALA A 125 24.22 -4.02 -24.76
C ALA A 125 24.88 -2.81 -25.43
N ALA A 126 26.00 -2.34 -24.89
CA ALA A 126 26.82 -1.35 -25.59
C ALA A 126 27.53 -1.98 -26.79
N PRO A 127 27.88 -1.22 -27.84
CA PRO A 127 28.73 -1.70 -28.92
C PRO A 127 30.01 -2.31 -28.35
N GLN A 128 30.26 -3.57 -28.67
CA GLN A 128 31.38 -4.34 -28.12
C GLN A 128 31.78 -5.45 -29.10
N ASP A 129 33.03 -5.89 -29.02
CA ASP A 129 33.47 -7.09 -29.71
C ASP A 129 33.20 -8.33 -28.85
N VAL A 130 32.33 -9.20 -29.35
CA VAL A 130 31.94 -10.46 -28.69
C VAL A 130 32.69 -11.67 -29.24
N SER A 131 33.68 -11.48 -30.12
CA SER A 131 34.49 -12.55 -30.72
C SER A 131 35.23 -13.40 -29.67
N SER A 132 35.55 -12.81 -28.51
CA SER A 132 36.14 -13.49 -27.35
C SER A 132 35.20 -14.48 -26.66
N GLY A 133 33.92 -14.50 -27.04
CA GLY A 133 32.87 -15.28 -26.39
C GLY A 133 32.40 -14.69 -25.06
N ARG A 134 32.74 -13.43 -24.75
CA ARG A 134 32.23 -12.72 -23.57
C ARG A 134 31.27 -11.61 -23.98
N LEU A 135 30.04 -11.69 -23.48
CA LEU A 135 28.99 -10.69 -23.67
C LEU A 135 28.83 -9.87 -22.38
N ALA A 136 29.15 -8.58 -22.43
CA ALA A 136 28.93 -7.63 -21.35
C ALA A 136 27.62 -6.86 -21.56
N LEU A 137 26.66 -7.06 -20.67
CA LEU A 137 25.46 -6.24 -20.60
C LEU A 137 25.69 -5.09 -19.62
N THR A 138 25.37 -3.87 -20.03
CA THR A 138 25.49 -2.65 -19.23
C THR A 138 24.19 -2.39 -18.48
N LEU A 139 24.27 -2.32 -17.16
CA LEU A 139 23.20 -1.88 -16.29
C LEU A 139 23.23 -0.35 -16.16
N LEU A 140 22.08 0.27 -16.38
CA LEU A 140 21.82 1.67 -16.08
C LEU A 140 20.83 1.74 -14.91
N PRO A 141 21.30 1.95 -13.67
CA PRO A 141 20.43 2.03 -12.50
C PRO A 141 19.55 3.28 -12.55
N GLY A 142 18.24 3.09 -12.43
CA GLY A 142 17.31 4.20 -12.28
C GLY A 142 17.27 4.68 -10.83
N LYS A 143 17.59 5.96 -10.60
CA LYS A 143 17.69 6.55 -9.27
C LYS A 143 16.51 7.47 -8.98
N LEU A 144 16.06 7.46 -7.73
CA LEU A 144 15.04 8.37 -7.23
C LEU A 144 15.73 9.59 -6.64
N ARG A 145 15.57 10.75 -7.28
CA ARG A 145 16.16 12.00 -6.79
C ARG A 145 15.37 12.58 -5.62
N ALA A 146 14.07 12.70 -5.79
CA ALA A 146 13.18 13.25 -4.77
C ALA A 146 11.74 12.74 -4.94
N VAL A 147 11.03 12.67 -3.81
CA VAL A 147 9.57 12.60 -3.78
C VAL A 147 9.04 13.98 -3.44
N ARG A 148 8.25 14.57 -4.33
CA ARG A 148 7.73 15.93 -4.19
C ARG A 148 6.23 15.98 -4.39
N MET A 149 5.61 16.95 -3.75
CA MET A 149 4.19 17.18 -3.87
C MET A 149 3.89 18.17 -4.99
N ASP A 150 2.85 17.91 -5.77
CA ASP A 150 2.31 18.88 -6.73
C ASP A 150 1.57 19.98 -5.97
N THR A 151 2.12 21.20 -6.00
CA THR A 151 1.56 22.37 -5.32
C THR A 151 0.88 23.34 -6.29
N SER A 152 0.69 22.98 -7.56
CA SER A 152 0.14 23.88 -8.59
C SER A 152 -1.29 24.34 -8.29
N ARG A 153 -2.09 23.52 -7.60
CA ARG A 153 -3.50 23.78 -7.25
C ARG A 153 -3.76 23.76 -5.73
N ARG A 154 -2.77 24.21 -4.96
CA ARG A 154 -2.71 24.07 -3.48
C ARG A 154 -4.01 24.46 -2.77
N THR A 155 -4.64 25.56 -3.19
CA THR A 155 -5.90 26.06 -2.60
C THR A 155 -7.09 25.16 -2.92
N GLN A 156 -7.17 24.60 -4.13
CA GLN A 156 -8.27 23.73 -4.55
C GLN A 156 -8.12 22.31 -3.99
N THR A 157 -6.89 21.81 -3.91
CA THR A 157 -6.59 20.45 -3.43
C THR A 157 -6.42 20.37 -1.92
N HIS A 158 -6.37 21.52 -1.22
CA HIS A 158 -6.13 21.62 0.22
C HIS A 158 -4.81 20.99 0.69
N THR A 159 -3.79 20.97 -0.18
CA THR A 159 -2.50 20.30 0.06
C THR A 159 -1.75 20.82 1.29
N ASP A 160 -2.05 22.04 1.78
CA ASP A 160 -1.53 22.55 3.06
C ASP A 160 -1.88 21.68 4.28
N ARG A 161 -2.93 20.87 4.19
CA ARG A 161 -3.40 20.05 5.31
C ARG A 161 -2.50 18.87 5.62
N ILE A 162 -1.57 18.47 4.75
CA ILE A 162 -0.63 17.40 5.04
C ILE A 162 0.74 17.98 5.35
N THR A 163 1.13 17.92 6.62
CA THR A 163 2.37 18.51 7.14
C THR A 163 3.51 17.51 7.18
N ALA A 164 3.21 16.22 7.32
CA ALA A 164 4.20 15.15 7.42
C ALA A 164 4.36 14.32 6.14
N PHE A 165 4.13 14.93 4.97
CA PHE A 165 4.19 14.25 3.66
C PHE A 165 5.47 13.40 3.47
N GLN A 166 6.62 13.93 3.88
CA GLN A 166 7.89 13.22 3.71
C GLN A 166 8.02 11.96 4.56
N ASN A 167 7.25 11.84 5.65
CA ASN A 167 7.27 10.67 6.51
C ASN A 167 6.50 9.49 5.91
N GLU A 168 5.73 9.71 4.85
CA GLU A 168 4.95 8.66 4.20
C GLU A 168 5.80 7.78 3.29
N PHE A 169 6.90 8.31 2.75
CA PHE A 169 7.77 7.60 1.83
C PHE A 169 9.04 7.12 2.51
N SER A 170 9.28 5.81 2.49
CA SER A 170 10.58 5.25 2.88
C SER A 170 11.57 5.41 1.72
N THR A 171 12.50 6.35 1.81
CA THR A 171 13.59 6.47 0.84
C THR A 171 14.68 5.47 1.17
N ARG A 172 15.18 4.76 0.14
CA ARG A 172 16.29 3.84 0.28
C ARG A 172 17.61 4.60 0.39
N SER A 173 18.54 4.09 1.20
CA SER A 173 19.89 4.67 1.32
C SER A 173 20.74 4.50 0.06
N ASP A 174 20.38 3.56 -0.82
CA ASP A 174 21.09 3.31 -2.08
C ASP A 174 20.60 4.20 -3.24
N GLY A 175 19.58 5.03 -3.02
CA GLY A 175 19.03 5.94 -4.01
C GLY A 175 18.34 5.28 -5.21
N LEU A 176 18.22 3.94 -5.22
CA LEU A 176 17.58 3.22 -6.33
C LEU A 176 16.06 3.45 -6.30
N LEU A 177 15.47 3.72 -7.45
CA LEU A 177 14.04 3.83 -7.58
C LEU A 177 13.42 2.42 -7.60
N ASN A 178 12.59 2.13 -6.60
CA ASN A 178 11.74 0.95 -6.59
C ASN A 178 10.28 1.35 -6.44
N LEU A 179 9.42 0.81 -7.30
CA LEU A 179 8.00 1.12 -7.32
C LEU A 179 7.30 0.71 -6.02
N ARG A 180 7.72 -0.38 -5.37
CA ARG A 180 7.10 -0.87 -4.14
C ARG A 180 7.26 0.09 -2.96
N ASP A 181 8.41 0.77 -2.90
CA ASP A 181 8.66 1.79 -1.87
C ASP A 181 7.73 3.01 -2.07
N LEU A 182 7.40 3.33 -3.31
CA LEU A 182 6.44 4.39 -3.67
C LEU A 182 4.98 3.95 -3.44
N GLU A 183 4.65 2.70 -3.74
CA GLU A 183 3.34 2.09 -3.47
C GLU A 183 3.00 2.15 -1.99
N GLN A 184 3.95 1.79 -1.11
CA GLN A 184 3.75 1.84 0.34
C GLN A 184 3.46 3.26 0.83
N GLY A 185 4.18 4.26 0.32
CA GLY A 185 3.92 5.65 0.71
C GLY A 185 2.61 6.18 0.16
N LEU A 186 2.24 5.77 -1.05
CA LEU A 186 0.94 6.12 -1.63
C LEU A 186 -0.22 5.44 -0.90
N GLU A 187 -0.05 4.20 -0.42
CA GLU A 187 -0.99 3.50 0.45
C GLU A 187 -1.24 4.28 1.74
N ASN A 188 -0.17 4.75 2.40
CA ASN A 188 -0.30 5.55 3.61
C ASN A 188 -1.07 6.85 3.37
N LEU A 189 -0.80 7.54 2.26
CA LEU A 189 -1.53 8.75 1.85
C LEU A 189 -3.02 8.49 1.58
N LYS A 190 -3.36 7.33 0.98
CA LYS A 190 -4.74 6.93 0.64
C LYS A 190 -5.50 6.29 1.79
N ARG A 191 -4.88 6.17 2.96
CA ARG A 191 -5.53 5.70 4.20
C ARG A 191 -6.58 6.68 4.71
N ILE A 192 -6.41 7.98 4.41
CA ILE A 192 -7.33 9.04 4.81
C ILE A 192 -8.57 8.96 3.88
N PRO A 193 -9.78 8.64 4.39
CA PRO A 193 -10.95 8.38 3.55
C PRO A 193 -11.40 9.56 2.67
N THR A 194 -11.10 10.78 3.11
CA THR A 194 -11.42 12.02 2.40
C THR A 194 -10.29 12.51 1.51
N ALA A 195 -9.17 11.79 1.44
CA ALA A 195 -8.04 12.12 0.59
C ALA A 195 -7.94 11.18 -0.61
N GLU A 196 -7.47 11.73 -1.72
CA GLU A 196 -7.05 11.00 -2.89
C GLU A 196 -5.60 11.36 -3.17
N ALA A 197 -4.84 10.37 -3.63
CA ALA A 197 -3.46 10.55 -4.00
C ALA A 197 -3.13 9.73 -5.25
N ASP A 198 -2.29 10.31 -6.10
CA ASP A 198 -1.71 9.72 -7.30
C ASP A 198 -0.22 10.06 -7.37
N ILE A 199 0.58 9.23 -8.05
CA ILE A 199 2.02 9.47 -8.20
C ILE A 199 2.46 9.32 -9.65
N GLN A 200 3.31 10.24 -10.08
CA GLN A 200 3.87 10.26 -11.44
C GLN A 200 5.38 10.30 -11.37
N ILE A 201 6.02 9.32 -12.00
CA ILE A 201 7.48 9.26 -12.12
C ILE A 201 7.86 10.07 -13.34
N VAL A 202 8.54 11.19 -13.13
CA VAL A 202 8.97 12.10 -14.20
C VAL A 202 10.50 12.13 -14.29
N PRO A 203 11.08 12.07 -15.50
CA PRO A 203 12.53 12.21 -15.65
C PRO A 203 12.99 13.60 -15.21
N VAL A 204 14.22 13.69 -14.71
CA VAL A 204 14.85 14.96 -14.39
C VAL A 204 15.55 15.49 -15.63
N GLU A 205 15.19 16.69 -16.09
CA GLU A 205 15.83 17.30 -17.24
C GLU A 205 17.34 17.53 -16.99
N GLY A 206 18.17 17.10 -17.93
CA GLY A 206 19.62 17.27 -17.87
C GLY A 206 20.36 16.30 -16.93
N VAL A 207 19.65 15.43 -16.19
CA VAL A 207 20.29 14.45 -15.29
C VAL A 207 19.94 13.02 -15.74
N PRO A 208 20.91 12.25 -16.26
CA PRO A 208 20.63 10.92 -16.79
C PRO A 208 20.28 9.94 -15.68
N ASN A 209 19.36 9.02 -15.98
CA ASN A 209 18.92 7.92 -15.10
C ASN A 209 18.35 8.35 -13.74
N GLU A 210 18.00 9.63 -13.57
CA GLU A 210 17.31 10.14 -12.38
C GLU A 210 15.85 10.49 -12.69
N SER A 211 14.99 10.26 -11.71
CA SER A 211 13.58 10.62 -11.80
C SER A 211 13.08 11.19 -10.47
N ASP A 212 12.13 12.10 -10.57
CA ASP A 212 11.33 12.54 -9.43
C ASP A 212 10.02 11.77 -9.38
N ALA A 213 9.55 11.48 -8.18
CA ALA A 213 8.18 11.04 -7.98
C ALA A 213 7.32 12.24 -7.56
N VAL A 214 6.41 12.66 -8.43
CA VAL A 214 5.49 13.78 -8.21
C VAL A 214 4.17 13.25 -7.70
N VAL A 215 3.82 13.59 -6.46
CA VAL A 215 2.59 13.16 -5.81
C VAL A 215 1.52 14.23 -5.95
N ARG A 216 0.41 13.87 -6.58
CA ARG A 216 -0.81 14.67 -6.61
C ARG A 216 -1.70 14.23 -5.47
N TRP A 217 -1.83 15.06 -4.45
CA TRP A 217 -2.67 14.78 -3.30
C TRP A 217 -3.74 15.85 -3.17
N GLN A 218 -4.96 15.40 -2.88
CA GLN A 218 -6.10 16.27 -2.64
C GLN A 218 -6.96 15.72 -1.52
N GLN A 219 -7.53 16.61 -0.73
CA GLN A 219 -8.49 16.24 0.32
C GLN A 219 -9.78 17.03 0.18
N ARG A 220 -10.92 16.43 0.51
CA ARG A 220 -12.22 17.12 0.51
C ARG A 220 -12.19 18.39 1.36
N LEU A 221 -12.90 19.43 0.91
CA LEU A 221 -13.05 20.70 1.65
C LEU A 221 -13.51 20.48 3.09
N LEU A 222 -14.47 19.59 3.31
CA LEU A 222 -14.94 19.17 4.62
C LEU A 222 -14.43 17.74 4.92
N PRO A 223 -13.33 17.59 5.68
CA PRO A 223 -12.72 16.30 5.98
C PRO A 223 -13.38 15.64 7.20
N TYR A 224 -14.71 15.75 7.29
CA TYR A 224 -15.51 15.23 8.38
C TYR A 224 -16.54 14.24 7.85
N ARG A 225 -16.76 13.16 8.60
CA ARG A 225 -17.76 12.14 8.23
C ARG A 225 -18.68 11.87 9.41
N LEU A 226 -19.96 11.71 9.11
CA LEU A 226 -20.99 11.39 10.09
C LEU A 226 -21.71 10.12 9.65
N HIS A 227 -21.72 9.11 10.52
CA HIS A 227 -22.38 7.83 10.29
C HIS A 227 -23.48 7.62 11.31
N PHE A 228 -24.62 7.13 10.86
CA PHE A 228 -25.73 6.73 11.72
C PHE A 228 -26.03 5.27 11.45
N GLY A 229 -26.30 4.50 12.51
CA GLY A 229 -26.63 3.08 12.40
C GLY A 229 -27.74 2.72 13.36
N ILE A 230 -28.60 1.80 12.94
CA ILE A 230 -29.57 1.14 13.80
C ILE A 230 -29.50 -0.36 13.54
N ASP A 231 -29.49 -1.16 14.60
CA ASP A 231 -29.42 -2.61 14.52
C ASP A 231 -30.27 -3.26 15.61
N ASP A 232 -30.54 -4.57 15.49
CA ASP A 232 -31.29 -5.35 16.47
C ASP A 232 -30.41 -6.36 17.25
N SER A 233 -29.11 -6.09 17.32
CA SER A 233 -28.09 -6.98 17.91
C SER A 233 -28.18 -7.03 19.44
N GLY A 234 -28.93 -6.14 20.07
CA GLY A 234 -29.13 -6.12 21.51
C GLY A 234 -29.99 -7.29 21.99
N SER A 235 -29.95 -7.57 23.30
CA SER A 235 -30.76 -8.64 23.89
C SER A 235 -32.13 -8.15 24.34
N ARG A 236 -33.04 -9.07 24.68
CA ARG A 236 -34.35 -8.72 25.27
C ARG A 236 -34.22 -7.99 26.62
N THR A 237 -33.15 -8.24 27.39
CA THR A 237 -32.93 -7.64 28.70
C THR A 237 -32.15 -6.32 28.63
N THR A 238 -31.32 -6.13 27.60
CA THR A 238 -30.47 -4.94 27.43
C THR A 238 -30.98 -3.95 26.39
N GLY A 239 -32.14 -4.24 25.79
CA GLY A 239 -32.75 -3.48 24.70
C GLY A 239 -32.33 -4.02 23.34
N ARG A 240 -33.29 -4.62 22.62
CA ARG A 240 -33.07 -5.29 21.32
C ARG A 240 -32.54 -4.33 20.27
N TYR A 241 -33.17 -3.18 20.14
CA TYR A 241 -32.79 -2.19 19.13
C TYR A 241 -31.71 -1.26 19.69
N GLN A 242 -30.63 -1.10 18.94
CA GLN A 242 -29.49 -0.27 19.27
C GLN A 242 -29.34 0.79 18.18
N ALA A 243 -29.16 2.05 18.57
CA ALA A 243 -28.85 3.13 17.64
C ALA A 243 -27.46 3.70 17.97
N GLY A 244 -26.72 4.05 16.92
CA GLY A 244 -25.38 4.61 17.01
C GLY A 244 -25.20 5.82 16.09
N ILE A 245 -24.39 6.76 16.55
CA ILE A 245 -23.88 7.87 15.75
C ILE A 245 -22.36 7.90 15.88
N THR A 246 -21.65 8.06 14.77
CA THR A 246 -20.19 8.16 14.76
C THR A 246 -19.76 9.39 13.99
N PHE A 247 -19.05 10.29 14.65
CA PHE A 247 -18.39 11.43 14.05
C PHE A 247 -16.92 11.10 13.81
N SER A 248 -16.40 11.50 12.65
CA SER A 248 -15.02 11.28 12.24
C SER A 248 -14.40 12.58 11.74
N ALA A 249 -13.17 12.83 12.13
CA ALA A 249 -12.31 13.87 11.56
C ALA A 249 -11.10 13.18 10.93
N ASP A 250 -10.92 13.42 9.64
CA ASP A 250 -9.86 12.81 8.85
C ASP A 250 -8.70 13.81 8.70
N ASN A 251 -7.49 13.40 9.09
CA ASN A 251 -6.26 14.20 9.09
C ASN A 251 -6.34 15.50 9.94
N PRO A 252 -6.85 15.48 11.19
CA PRO A 252 -7.00 16.70 11.98
C PRO A 252 -5.67 17.36 12.37
N PHE A 253 -4.57 16.60 12.46
CA PHE A 253 -3.24 17.15 12.78
C PHE A 253 -2.31 17.28 11.57
N GLY A 254 -2.74 16.88 10.38
CA GLY A 254 -1.91 16.89 9.18
C GLY A 254 -0.87 15.78 9.11
N LEU A 255 -1.02 14.76 9.95
CA LEU A 255 -0.07 13.65 10.12
C LEU A 255 -0.61 12.34 9.52
N SER A 256 -1.55 12.41 8.57
CA SER A 256 -2.26 11.25 8.02
C SER A 256 -2.97 10.42 9.10
N ASP A 257 -3.52 11.12 10.08
CA ASP A 257 -4.15 10.57 11.27
C ASP A 257 -5.68 10.50 11.13
N LEU A 258 -6.31 9.57 11.84
CA LEU A 258 -7.76 9.39 11.82
C LEU A 258 -8.32 9.48 13.23
N PHE A 259 -9.27 10.38 13.43
CA PHE A 259 -9.97 10.58 14.70
C PHE A 259 -11.44 10.22 14.56
N TYR A 260 -11.99 9.46 15.51
CA TYR A 260 -13.43 9.25 15.58
C TYR A 260 -13.97 9.08 16.99
N VAL A 261 -15.21 9.53 17.14
CA VAL A 261 -16.03 9.38 18.35
C VAL A 261 -17.32 8.69 17.97
N SER A 262 -17.62 7.59 18.64
CA SER A 262 -18.87 6.87 18.48
C SER A 262 -19.69 6.92 19.76
N TYR A 263 -20.98 7.21 19.63
CA TYR A 263 -21.94 7.15 20.71
C TYR A 263 -23.07 6.20 20.32
N GLY A 264 -23.35 5.22 21.18
CA GLY A 264 -24.43 4.26 20.98
C GLY A 264 -25.32 4.14 22.21
N ARG A 265 -26.63 3.92 21.97
CA ARG A 265 -27.61 3.65 23.02
C ARG A 265 -28.68 2.66 22.55
N ALA A 266 -29.26 1.93 23.50
CA ALA A 266 -30.49 1.18 23.28
C ALA A 266 -31.67 2.13 22.98
N VAL A 267 -32.58 1.71 22.11
CA VAL A 267 -33.79 2.44 21.73
C VAL A 267 -34.99 1.49 21.86
N GLY A 268 -36.11 1.97 22.44
CA GLY A 268 -37.31 1.16 22.68
C GLY A 268 -37.39 0.59 24.10
N ASN A 269 -38.22 -0.45 24.31
CA ASN A 269 -38.47 -1.06 25.62
C ASN A 269 -37.21 -1.74 26.17
N VAL A 270 -36.42 -1.00 26.94
CA VAL A 270 -35.48 -1.55 27.91
C VAL A 270 -36.32 -1.91 29.14
N PRO A 271 -36.37 -3.18 29.59
CA PRO A 271 -37.06 -3.52 30.83
C PRO A 271 -36.47 -2.68 31.97
N ASP A 272 -37.33 -2.05 32.78
CA ASP A 272 -36.90 -1.37 34.01
C ASP A 272 -36.27 -2.42 34.94
N GLU A 273 -34.93 -2.55 34.92
CA GLU A 273 -34.23 -3.26 35.99
C GLU A 273 -34.20 -2.34 37.21
N ARG A 274 -35.08 -2.61 38.19
CA ARG A 274 -34.95 -2.06 39.54
C ARG A 274 -33.74 -2.70 40.20
N GLY A 275 -32.78 -1.89 40.64
CA GLY A 275 -31.70 -2.36 41.51
C GLY A 275 -32.25 -2.88 42.84
N SER A 276 -31.45 -3.64 43.59
CA SER A 276 -31.80 -4.12 44.94
C SER A 276 -32.15 -2.99 45.94
N SER A 277 -31.87 -1.73 45.59
CA SER A 277 -32.17 -0.51 46.36
C SER A 277 -33.37 0.30 45.83
N GLY A 278 -34.10 -0.19 44.82
CA GLY A 278 -35.30 0.46 44.29
C GLY A 278 -35.07 1.58 43.26
N GLY A 279 -33.82 1.86 42.86
CA GLY A 279 -33.51 2.83 41.79
C GLY A 279 -33.66 2.25 40.37
N LEU A 280 -34.15 3.06 39.43
CA LEU A 280 -34.15 2.72 37.98
C LEU A 280 -32.71 2.62 37.46
N LYS A 281 -32.33 1.48 36.86
CA LYS A 281 -31.10 1.41 36.06
C LYS A 281 -31.29 2.18 34.75
N LYS A 282 -30.56 3.28 34.57
CA LYS A 282 -30.55 4.04 33.31
C LYS A 282 -30.01 3.17 32.18
N ALA A 283 -30.62 3.29 31.00
CA ALA A 283 -30.21 2.60 29.77
C ALA A 283 -28.69 2.70 29.52
N VAL A 284 -28.08 1.58 29.14
CA VAL A 284 -26.64 1.48 28.86
C VAL A 284 -26.27 2.44 27.73
N ARG A 285 -25.37 3.38 28.04
CA ARG A 285 -24.74 4.30 27.07
C ARG A 285 -23.33 3.82 26.81
N THR A 286 -22.94 3.73 25.55
CA THR A 286 -21.55 3.40 25.17
C THR A 286 -20.96 4.61 24.45
N ILE A 287 -19.88 5.18 25.00
CA ILE A 287 -19.06 6.18 24.33
C ILE A 287 -17.71 5.53 24.04
N MET A 288 -17.30 5.64 22.78
CA MET A 288 -16.00 5.17 22.31
C MET A 288 -15.27 6.30 21.62
N LEU A 289 -14.13 6.67 22.18
CA LEU A 289 -13.19 7.59 21.59
C LEU A 289 -12.01 6.80 21.07
N SER A 290 -11.63 6.98 19.81
CA SER A 290 -10.43 6.34 19.26
C SER A 290 -9.63 7.31 18.39
N ILE A 291 -8.32 7.28 18.61
CA ILE A 291 -7.34 7.97 17.78
C ILE A 291 -6.51 6.89 17.11
N ILE A 292 -6.48 6.92 15.78
CA ILE A 292 -5.67 6.02 14.97
C ILE A 292 -4.55 6.87 14.35
N PRO A 293 -3.39 6.93 15.01
CA PRO A 293 -2.21 7.59 14.45
C PRO A 293 -1.73 6.94 13.15
N CYS A 294 -0.94 7.69 12.37
CA CYS A 294 -0.22 7.15 11.22
C CYS A 294 0.83 6.14 11.69
N ARG A 295 0.97 5.05 10.92
CA ARG A 295 1.97 4.03 11.19
C ARG A 295 3.28 4.52 10.59
N LEU A 296 4.18 5.02 11.42
CA LEU A 296 5.51 5.42 10.96
C LEU A 296 6.25 4.19 10.43
N VAL A 297 6.55 4.18 9.14
CA VAL A 297 7.42 3.19 8.53
C VAL A 297 8.85 3.71 8.63
N ASN A 298 9.62 3.20 9.59
CA ASN A 298 11.05 3.53 9.65
C ASN A 298 11.75 2.88 8.44
N GLY A 299 12.81 3.53 7.93
CA GLY A 299 13.60 3.11 6.76
C GLY A 299 14.29 1.73 6.83
N HIS A 300 13.94 0.90 7.81
CA HIS A 300 14.34 -0.51 7.95
C HIS A 300 13.15 -1.48 7.76
N GLY A 301 12.01 -1.01 7.25
CA GLY A 301 10.81 -1.84 7.05
C GLY A 301 10.14 -2.29 8.35
N ARG A 302 10.55 -1.77 9.51
CA ARG A 302 9.88 -2.00 10.80
C ARG A 302 8.85 -0.90 11.01
N SER A 303 7.59 -1.29 10.89
CA SER A 303 6.45 -0.49 11.29
C SER A 303 6.38 -0.40 12.81
N THR A 304 6.49 0.80 13.38
CA THR A 304 6.06 1.04 14.75
C THR A 304 4.54 1.21 14.70
N ALA A 305 3.81 0.22 15.23
CA ALA A 305 2.38 0.40 15.45
C ALA A 305 2.22 1.50 16.49
N ALA A 306 1.74 2.67 16.06
CA ALA A 306 1.30 3.66 17.00
C ALA A 306 -0.01 3.13 17.61
N ASP A 307 0.04 2.85 18.92
CA ASP A 307 -1.03 2.17 19.65
C ASP A 307 -2.34 2.97 19.53
N THR A 308 -3.41 2.28 19.13
CA THR A 308 -4.75 2.86 19.10
C THR A 308 -5.21 3.08 20.54
N ALA A 309 -5.24 4.33 20.98
CA ALA A 309 -5.81 4.68 22.27
C ALA A 309 -7.34 4.71 22.15
N THR A 310 -8.01 3.69 22.69
CA THR A 310 -9.46 3.66 22.82
C THR A 310 -9.86 3.98 24.26
N ILE A 311 -10.44 5.16 24.48
CA ILE A 311 -10.96 5.57 25.80
C ILE A 311 -12.44 5.16 25.86
N ARG A 312 -12.77 4.29 26.82
CA ARG A 312 -14.14 3.84 27.09
C ARG A 312 -14.66 4.55 28.33
N LEU A 313 -15.74 5.30 28.17
CA LEU A 313 -16.44 5.92 29.30
C LEU A 313 -17.66 5.07 29.65
N TRP A 314 -17.68 4.52 30.86
CA TRP A 314 -18.83 3.80 31.41
C TRP A 314 -19.79 4.80 32.06
N PRO A 315 -21.11 4.60 31.96
CA PRO A 315 -22.05 5.39 32.74
C PRO A 315 -21.85 5.08 34.23
N VAL A 316 -21.70 6.14 35.03
CA VAL A 316 -21.84 6.12 36.50
C VAL A 316 -23.31 5.96 36.86
#